data_AF-A0A955DQG1-F1
#
_entry.id   AF-A0A955DQG1-F1
#
_cell.length_a   1.000
_cell.length_b   1.000
_cell.length_c   1.000
_cell.angle_alpha   90.00
_cell.angle_beta   90.00
_cell.angle_gamma   90.00
#
_symmetry.space_group_name_H-M   'P 1'
#
loop_
_entity.id
_entity.type
_entity.pdbx_description
1 polymer ?
#
loop_
_entity_poly.entity_id
_entity_poly.type
_entity_poly.pdbx_seq_one_letter_code
_entity_poly.pdbx_strand_id
1 'polypeptide(L)'
;MRTRTHGSSAFASIIVSVCIAFIFCTPAGRADGTSTGVTSEQSCVVAGSVGDVWKLFATSDGLRSWVAPLAEVDLRIGGSWRTNYNPDGVLGDDSTIESTILCYEPERMLCLQNTKAPKGFAHADA
;
A
#
# COMPACT_ATOMS: atom_id res chain seq x y z
N MET A 1 -28.08 -50.39 10.83
CA MET A 1 -27.16 -50.26 9.68
C MET A 1 -26.16 -49.17 10.03
N ARG A 2 -24.90 -49.54 10.22
CA ARG A 2 -23.84 -48.71 10.82
C ARG A 2 -22.87 -48.34 9.70
N THR A 3 -22.77 -47.06 9.34
CA THR A 3 -21.72 -46.56 8.43
C THR A 3 -20.88 -45.52 9.15
N ARG A 4 -19.58 -45.71 9.04
CA ARG A 4 -18.50 -45.04 9.74
C ARG A 4 -17.76 -44.16 8.72
N THR A 5 -17.36 -42.96 9.16
CA THR A 5 -16.18 -42.16 8.77
C THR A 5 -15.98 -41.68 7.32
N HIS A 6 -15.97 -40.35 7.15
CA HIS A 6 -14.81 -39.48 6.81
C HIS A 6 -15.26 -38.04 7.17
N GLY A 7 -14.57 -37.18 7.92
CA GLY A 7 -13.14 -37.05 8.16
C GLY A 7 -12.50 -36.12 7.14
N SER A 8 -12.77 -34.81 7.18
CA SER A 8 -11.91 -33.80 6.56
C SER A 8 -11.92 -32.48 7.34
N SER A 9 -10.80 -32.25 8.03
CA SER A 9 -10.12 -30.96 8.28
C SER A 9 -10.24 -29.98 7.08
N ALA A 10 -10.09 -28.66 7.17
CA ALA A 10 -9.78 -27.70 8.22
C ALA A 10 -9.83 -26.29 7.57
N PHE A 11 -9.49 -25.27 8.36
CA PHE A 11 -8.99 -23.94 7.96
C PHE A 11 -10.00 -22.79 7.75
N ALA A 12 -10.08 -22.00 8.82
CA ALA A 12 -9.82 -20.56 8.81
C ALA A 12 -10.80 -19.65 8.05
N SER A 13 -11.90 -19.31 8.71
CA SER A 13 -12.50 -17.98 8.57
C SER A 13 -12.26 -17.19 9.85
N ILE A 14 -11.12 -16.50 9.90
CA ILE A 14 -10.93 -15.38 10.82
C ILE A 14 -11.30 -14.13 10.02
N ILE A 15 -12.55 -13.71 10.16
CA ILE A 15 -13.03 -12.41 9.71
C ILE A 15 -12.38 -11.38 10.64
N VAL A 16 -11.36 -10.68 10.15
CA VAL A 16 -10.76 -9.54 10.83
C VAL A 16 -11.80 -8.42 10.86
N SER A 17 -12.45 -8.28 12.02
CA SER A 17 -13.39 -7.22 12.31
C SER A 17 -12.63 -5.90 12.44
N VAL A 18 -12.63 -5.10 11.38
CA VAL A 18 -12.13 -3.72 11.38
C VAL A 18 -13.15 -2.85 12.13
N CYS A 19 -12.88 -2.54 13.39
CA CYS A 19 -13.62 -1.53 14.14
C CYS A 19 -13.21 -0.14 13.61
N ILE A 20 -14.02 0.41 12.71
CA ILE A 20 -13.93 1.80 12.28
C ILE A 20 -14.54 2.68 13.38
N ALA A 21 -13.70 3.34 14.16
CA ALA A 21 -14.10 4.47 14.99
C ALA A 21 -13.79 5.77 14.21
N PHE A 22 -14.79 6.29 13.50
CA PHE A 22 -14.76 7.65 12.95
C PHE A 22 -14.86 8.64 14.11
N ILE A 23 -13.73 9.20 14.54
CA ILE A 23 -13.71 10.46 15.29
C ILE A 23 -13.35 11.56 14.29
N PHE A 24 -14.37 12.27 13.80
CA PHE A 24 -14.19 13.54 13.11
C PHE A 24 -13.77 14.60 14.13
N CYS A 25 -12.48 14.96 14.15
CA CYS A 25 -12.06 16.27 14.59
C CYS A 25 -11.56 17.02 13.36
N THR A 26 -12.39 17.89 12.80
CA THR A 26 -12.02 18.73 11.66
C THR A 26 -11.28 19.96 12.19
N PRO A 27 -9.96 20.12 11.99
CA PRO A 27 -9.37 21.45 12.12
C PRO A 27 -9.80 22.25 10.89
N ALA A 28 -10.64 23.26 11.12
CA ALA A 28 -10.91 24.30 10.13
C ALA A 28 -9.65 25.16 9.95
N GLY A 29 -8.70 24.66 9.15
CA GLY A 29 -7.54 25.41 8.69
C GLY A 29 -7.93 26.29 7.52
N ARG A 30 -7.93 27.60 7.75
CA ARG A 30 -8.07 28.63 6.72
C ARG A 30 -6.87 28.50 5.76
N ALA A 31 -7.09 28.51 4.46
CA ALA A 31 -6.01 28.48 3.47
C ALA A 31 -5.47 29.89 3.26
N ASP A 32 -4.57 30.34 4.13
CA ASP A 32 -3.60 31.38 3.84
C ASP A 32 -2.36 30.72 3.22
N GLY A 33 -1.94 31.21 2.05
CA GLY A 33 -0.96 30.61 1.12
C GLY A 33 0.49 30.49 1.61
N THR A 34 0.69 30.17 2.87
CA THR A 34 1.93 29.58 3.39
C THR A 34 1.70 28.09 3.36
N SER A 35 2.42 27.34 2.51
CA SER A 35 2.39 25.87 2.54
C SER A 35 2.98 25.40 3.87
N THR A 36 2.16 25.42 4.91
CA THR A 36 2.47 24.80 6.19
C THR A 36 2.51 23.31 5.88
N GLY A 37 3.69 22.71 5.87
CA GLY A 37 3.85 21.30 5.54
C GLY A 37 2.98 20.45 6.46
N VAL A 38 1.85 19.97 5.96
CA VAL A 38 0.96 19.09 6.72
C VAL A 38 1.55 17.69 6.64
N THR A 39 1.98 17.17 7.79
CA THR A 39 2.46 15.79 7.90
C THR A 39 1.34 14.91 8.44
N SER A 40 1.06 13.80 7.76
CA SER A 40 0.12 12.78 8.22
C SER A 40 0.90 11.56 8.72
N GLU A 41 0.54 11.08 9.91
CA GLU A 41 1.13 9.88 10.52
C GLU A 41 0.02 8.84 10.72
N GLN A 42 0.29 7.58 10.37
CA GLN A 42 -0.63 6.46 10.52
C GLN A 42 0.11 5.27 11.14
N SER A 43 -0.53 4.57 12.08
CA SER A 43 0.03 3.35 12.68
C SER A 43 -1.07 2.32 12.91
N CYS A 44 -0.73 1.04 12.76
CA CYS A 44 -1.62 -0.08 13.04
C CYS A 44 -0.82 -1.32 13.46
N VAL A 45 -1.49 -2.30 14.05
CA VAL A 45 -0.91 -3.61 14.39
C VAL A 45 -1.29 -4.60 13.30
N VAL A 46 -0.30 -5.28 12.73
CA VAL A 46 -0.48 -6.29 11.69
C VAL A 46 -0.03 -7.64 12.22
N ALA A 47 -0.81 -8.69 11.97
CA ALA A 47 -0.42 -10.06 12.29
C ALA A 47 0.51 -10.62 11.20
N GLY A 48 1.72 -11.01 11.58
CA GLY A 48 2.70 -11.58 10.65
C GLY A 48 4.13 -11.38 11.13
N SER A 49 5.08 -12.02 10.45
CA SER A 49 6.50 -11.73 10.66
C SER A 49 6.88 -10.44 9.94
N VAL A 50 7.92 -9.75 10.45
CA VAL A 50 8.44 -8.54 9.81
C VAL A 50 8.92 -8.82 8.39
N GLY A 51 9.57 -9.96 8.16
CA GLY A 51 10.03 -10.38 6.84
C GLY A 51 8.89 -10.60 5.84
N ASP A 52 7.74 -11.10 6.29
CA ASP A 52 6.58 -11.27 5.40
C ASP A 52 5.93 -9.94 5.04
N VAL A 53 5.79 -9.03 6.02
CA VAL A 53 5.33 -7.65 5.75
C VAL A 53 6.31 -6.93 4.81
N TRP A 54 7.62 -7.09 5.02
CA TRP A 54 8.63 -6.49 4.16
C TRP A 54 8.49 -6.94 2.70
N LYS A 55 8.32 -8.25 2.46
CA LYS A 55 8.12 -8.80 1.11
C LYS A 55 6.91 -8.18 0.41
N LEU A 56 5.84 -7.85 1.15
CA LEU A 56 4.64 -7.22 0.59
C LEU A 56 4.90 -5.83 -0.01
N PHE A 57 5.91 -5.10 0.47
CA PHE A 57 6.26 -3.77 -0.05
C PHE A 57 7.49 -3.76 -0.96
N ALA A 58 8.43 -4.69 -0.73
CA ALA A 58 9.75 -4.71 -1.35
C ALA A 58 9.85 -5.60 -2.59
N THR A 59 8.75 -6.25 -3.00
CA THR A 59 8.72 -7.14 -4.17
C THR A 59 7.52 -6.84 -5.06
N SER A 60 7.68 -7.02 -6.37
CA SER A 60 6.60 -6.83 -7.34
C SER A 60 5.40 -7.74 -7.05
N ASP A 61 5.62 -9.01 -6.73
CA ASP A 61 4.55 -9.95 -6.41
C ASP A 61 3.85 -9.60 -5.10
N GLY A 62 4.61 -9.13 -4.11
CA GLY A 62 4.08 -8.59 -2.87
C GLY A 62 3.11 -7.44 -3.12
N LEU A 63 3.51 -6.43 -3.89
CA LEU A 63 2.64 -5.31 -4.23
C LEU A 63 1.39 -5.76 -4.99
N ARG A 64 1.55 -6.70 -5.94
CA ARG A 64 0.41 -7.22 -6.72
C ARG A 64 -0.64 -7.93 -5.89
N SER A 65 -0.25 -8.46 -4.73
CA SER A 65 -1.17 -9.18 -3.86
C SER A 65 -2.15 -8.29 -3.09
N TRP A 66 -1.85 -7.00 -2.89
CA TRP A 66 -2.69 -6.14 -2.05
C TRP A 66 -2.71 -4.64 -2.40
N VAL A 67 -1.69 -4.11 -3.08
CA VAL A 67 -1.63 -2.69 -3.45
C VAL A 67 -2.37 -2.42 -4.74
N ALA A 68 -1.95 -3.05 -5.84
CA ALA A 68 -2.51 -2.80 -7.17
C ALA A 68 -2.30 -4.01 -8.09
N PRO A 69 -3.21 -4.28 -9.04
CA PRO A 69 -3.11 -5.43 -9.95
C PRO A 69 -1.83 -5.40 -10.81
N LEU A 70 -1.37 -4.21 -11.22
CA LEU A 70 -0.12 -4.02 -11.93
C LEU A 70 0.85 -3.27 -11.02
N ALA A 71 1.98 -3.91 -10.71
CA ALA A 71 3.03 -3.28 -9.92
C ALA A 71 4.42 -3.83 -10.29
N GLU A 72 5.44 -3.00 -10.11
CA GLU A 72 6.84 -3.37 -10.31
C GLU A 72 7.75 -2.61 -9.33
N VAL A 73 8.73 -3.32 -8.78
CA VAL A 73 9.73 -2.79 -7.86
C VAL A 73 11.14 -3.12 -8.36
N ASP A 74 11.96 -2.09 -8.53
CA ASP A 74 13.42 -2.17 -8.67
C ASP A 74 14.04 -1.77 -7.33
N LEU A 75 14.24 -2.73 -6.41
CA LEU A 75 14.62 -2.47 -5.02
C LEU A 75 16.10 -2.08 -4.88
N ARG A 76 16.42 -0.83 -5.24
CA ARG A 76 17.71 -0.18 -5.01
C ARG A 76 17.51 1.31 -4.76
N ILE A 77 18.51 1.97 -4.19
CA ILE A 77 18.50 3.44 -4.05
C ILE A 77 18.43 4.07 -5.44
N GLY A 78 17.48 4.98 -5.65
CA GLY A 78 17.15 5.56 -6.95
C GLY A 78 16.39 4.63 -7.89
N GLY A 79 16.02 3.43 -7.44
CA GLY A 79 15.18 2.48 -8.17
C GLY A 79 13.71 2.88 -8.17
N SER A 80 12.94 2.30 -9.08
CA SER A 80 11.53 2.62 -9.29
C SER A 80 10.59 1.75 -8.45
N TRP A 81 9.52 2.35 -7.95
CA TRP A 81 8.38 1.69 -7.31
C TRP A 81 7.12 2.19 -8.02
N ARG A 82 6.53 1.33 -8.87
CA ARG A 82 5.48 1.74 -9.82
C ARG A 82 4.23 0.89 -9.64
N THR A 83 3.07 1.54 -9.71
CA THR A 83 1.77 0.88 -9.56
C THR A 83 0.74 1.45 -10.54
N ASN A 84 -0.13 0.60 -11.05
CA ASN A 84 -1.30 0.99 -11.83
C ASN A 84 -2.52 0.18 -11.37
N TYR A 85 -3.60 0.89 -11.05
CA TYR A 85 -4.86 0.31 -10.57
C TYR A 85 -5.76 -0.21 -11.69
N ASN A 86 -5.51 0.20 -12.94
CA ASN A 86 -6.19 -0.37 -14.11
C ASN A 86 -5.55 -1.73 -14.46
N PRO A 87 -6.26 -2.87 -14.30
CA PRO A 87 -5.69 -4.19 -14.61
C PRO A 87 -5.39 -4.37 -16.10
N ASP A 88 -6.07 -3.63 -16.98
CA ASP A 88 -5.86 -3.66 -18.43
C ASP A 88 -4.87 -2.58 -18.91
N GLY A 89 -4.27 -1.84 -17.97
CA GLY A 89 -3.31 -0.77 -18.24
C GLY A 89 -1.90 -1.28 -18.54
N VAL A 90 -0.95 -0.35 -18.67
CA VAL A 90 0.47 -0.67 -18.86
C VAL A 90 1.30 0.18 -17.91
N LEU A 91 2.28 -0.43 -17.24
CA LEU A 91 3.19 0.33 -16.38
C LEU A 91 3.99 1.35 -17.19
N GLY A 92 3.87 2.62 -16.81
CA GLY A 92 4.47 3.78 -17.47
C GLY A 92 3.47 4.67 -18.23
N ASP A 93 2.22 4.23 -18.40
CA ASP A 93 1.16 5.06 -18.98
C ASP A 93 0.75 6.25 -18.08
N ASP A 94 -0.17 7.08 -18.57
CA ASP A 94 -0.68 8.27 -17.86
C ASP A 94 -1.41 7.94 -16.55
N SER A 95 -1.84 6.70 -16.35
CA SER A 95 -2.53 6.23 -15.13
C SER A 95 -1.58 5.62 -14.09
N THR A 96 -0.30 5.44 -14.46
CA THR A 96 0.71 4.86 -13.58
C THR A 96 1.17 5.88 -12.53
N ILE A 97 1.15 5.45 -11.27
CA ILE A 97 1.82 6.15 -10.17
C ILE A 97 3.27 5.71 -10.15
N GLU A 98 4.18 6.67 -10.15
CA GLU A 98 5.61 6.39 -10.06
C GLU A 98 6.17 7.01 -8.78
N SER A 99 6.99 6.22 -8.10
CA SER A 99 7.76 6.66 -6.94
C SER A 99 9.20 6.20 -7.05
N THR A 100 10.11 7.00 -6.50
CA THR A 100 11.53 6.69 -6.42
C THR A 100 11.89 6.27 -5.00
N ILE A 101 12.68 5.21 -4.87
CA ILE A 101 13.19 4.75 -3.58
C ILE A 101 14.36 5.65 -3.17
N LEU A 102 14.17 6.43 -2.11
CA LEU A 102 15.20 7.34 -1.60
C LEU A 102 16.21 6.61 -0.71
N CYS A 103 15.72 5.76 0.17
CA CYS A 103 16.53 4.92 1.05
C CYS A 103 15.69 3.75 1.57
N TYR A 104 16.36 2.70 2.03
CA TYR A 104 15.71 1.60 2.72
C TYR A 104 16.68 0.90 3.67
N GLU A 105 16.13 0.37 4.75
CA GLU A 105 16.77 -0.60 5.63
C GLU A 105 15.89 -1.85 5.65
N PRO A 106 16.38 -3.01 5.15
CA PRO A 106 15.59 -4.22 5.07
C PRO A 106 14.90 -4.54 6.40
N GLU A 107 13.61 -4.90 6.31
CA GLU A 107 12.77 -5.29 7.45
C GLU A 107 12.58 -4.18 8.51
N ARG A 108 12.89 -2.91 8.18
CA ARG A 108 12.76 -1.80 9.14
C ARG A 108 12.18 -0.53 8.56
N MET A 109 12.62 -0.12 7.37
CA MET A 109 12.24 1.18 6.80
C MET A 109 12.32 1.18 5.27
N LEU A 110 11.31 1.77 4.63
CA LEU A 110 11.31 2.08 3.19
C LEU A 110 10.85 3.54 3.02
N CYS A 111 11.65 4.34 2.30
CA CYS A 111 11.32 5.72 1.99
C CYS A 111 11.09 5.89 0.50
N LEU A 112 9.92 6.42 0.14
CA LEU A 112 9.50 6.64 -1.24
C LEU A 112 9.21 8.12 -1.45
N GLN A 113 9.62 8.65 -2.60
CA GLN A 113 9.16 9.95 -3.10
C GLN A 113 8.24 9.71 -4.28
N ASN A 114 7.02 10.24 -4.23
CA ASN A 114 6.15 10.25 -5.40
C ASN A 114 6.73 11.19 -6.46
N THR A 115 7.01 10.67 -7.65
CA THR A 115 7.61 11.42 -8.76
C THR A 115 6.63 11.66 -9.90
N LYS A 116 5.53 10.91 -9.97
CA LYS A 116 4.46 11.10 -10.94
C LYS A 116 3.14 10.63 -10.34
N ALA A 117 2.19 11.55 -10.27
CA ALA A 117 0.79 11.24 -10.03
C ALA A 117 0.09 10.86 -11.35
N PRO A 118 -1.01 10.08 -11.30
CA PRO A 118 -1.82 9.80 -12.47
C PRO A 118 -2.42 11.09 -13.03
N LYS A 119 -2.58 11.14 -14.35
CA LYS A 119 -3.23 12.27 -15.01
C LYS A 119 -4.69 12.40 -14.56
N GLY A 120 -5.09 13.62 -14.20
CA GLY A 120 -6.43 13.90 -13.70
C GLY A 120 -6.60 13.63 -12.19
N PHE A 121 -5.52 13.35 -11.47
CA PHE A 121 -5.54 13.35 -10.00
C PHE A 121 -5.91 14.75 -9.48
N ALA A 122 -6.95 14.84 -8.66
CA ALA A 122 -7.33 16.09 -8.03
C ALA A 122 -6.18 16.55 -7.13
N HIS A 123 -5.71 17.79 -7.31
CA HIS A 123 -4.61 18.39 -6.54
C HIS A 123 -3.20 17.90 -6.88
N ALA A 124 -2.91 17.57 -8.15
CA ALA A 124 -1.57 17.20 -8.59
C ALA A 124 -0.49 18.30 -8.37
N ASP A 125 -0.89 19.57 -8.28
CA ASP A 125 0.01 20.74 -8.15
C ASP A 125 0.04 21.33 -6.72
N ALA A 126 -0.53 20.65 -5.72
CA ALA A 126 -0.64 21.15 -4.35
C ALA A 126 0.63 20.97 -3.51
#